data_AF-A0A382X7Q4-F1
#
_entry.id   AF-A0A382X7Q4-F1
#
_cell.length_a   1.000
_cell.length_b   1.000
_cell.length_c   1.000
_cell.angle_alpha   90.00
_cell.angle_beta   90.00
_cell.angle_gamma   90.00
#
_symmetry.space_group_name_H-M   'P 1'
#
loop_
_entity.id
_entity.type
_entity.pdbx_description
1 polymer ?
#
loop_
_entity_poly.entity_id
_entity_poly.type
_entity_poly.pdbx_seq_one_letter_code
_entity_poly.pdbx_strand_id
1 'polypeptide(L)' 'MKTKVLFVCMGNICRSPTAEGSFRSIVSKQELSECFEIDSAGTHAYHIGNPPDSRSQQTARKYG' A
#
# COMPACT_ATOMS: atom_id res chain seq x y z
N MET A 1 12.90 -1.41 17.63
CA MET A 1 11.71 -2.26 17.41
C MET A 1 10.88 -1.60 16.32
N LYS A 2 10.45 -2.33 15.29
CA LYS A 2 9.63 -1.77 14.19
C LYS A 2 8.14 -2.09 14.42
N THR A 3 7.27 -1.11 14.21
CA THR A 3 5.82 -1.30 14.19
C THR A 3 5.41 -1.86 12.84
N LYS A 4 4.71 -2.99 12.84
CA LYS A 4 4.26 -3.65 11.60
C LYS A 4 2.83 -3.26 11.26
N VAL A 5 2.59 -2.87 10.01
CA VAL A 5 1.27 -2.45 9.52
C VAL A 5 0.95 -3.19 8.24
N LEU A 6 -0.20 -3.88 8.22
CA LEU A 6 -0.73 -4.58 7.05
C LEU A 6 -2.06 -3.95 6.62
N PHE A 7 -2.11 -3.37 5.42
CA PHE A 7 -3.34 -2.86 4.83
C PHE A 7 -4.09 -3.99 4.12
N VAL A 8 -5.38 -4.18 4.40
CA VAL A 8 -6.16 -5.29 3.82
C VAL A 8 -7.37 -4.77 3.05
N CYS A 9 -7.59 -5.30 1.84
CA CYS A 9 -8.85 -5.14 1.12
C CYS A 9 -9.26 -6.45 0.45
N MET A 10 -10.30 -6.45 -0.37
CA MET A 10 -10.78 -7.69 -1.00
C MET A 10 -9.77 -8.33 -1.95
N GLY A 11 -9.14 -7.55 -2.83
CA GLY A 11 -8.39 -8.09 -3.98
C GLY A 11 -6.93 -7.66 -4.08
N ASN A 12 -6.42 -6.89 -3.13
CA ASN A 12 -5.06 -6.33 -3.13
C ASN A 12 -4.58 -5.62 -4.41
N ILE A 13 -5.49 -5.00 -5.17
CA ILE A 13 -5.13 -4.32 -6.42
C ILE A 13 -5.48 -2.83 -6.45
N CYS A 14 -6.23 -2.29 -5.49
CA CYS A 14 -6.65 -0.88 -5.55
C CYS A 14 -6.50 -0.21 -4.19
N ARG A 15 -7.41 -0.52 -3.26
CA ARG A 15 -7.49 0.14 -1.95
C ARG A 15 -6.25 -0.10 -1.07
N SER A 16 -5.91 -1.35 -0.81
CA SER A 16 -4.80 -1.67 0.11
C SER A 16 -3.42 -1.31 -0.44
N PRO A 17 -3.07 -1.51 -1.74
CA PRO A 17 -1.81 -1.00 -2.29
C PRO A 17 -1.73 0.53 -2.30
N THR A 18 -2.86 1.22 -2.51
CA THR A 18 -2.90 2.68 -2.41
C THR A 18 -2.63 3.15 -1.00
N ALA A 19 -3.27 2.53 0.00
CA ALA A 19 -3.03 2.87 1.41
C ALA A 19 -1.59 2.60 1.83
N GLU A 20 -1.00 1.46 1.42
CA GLU A 20 0.41 1.14 1.61
C GLU A 20 1.33 2.23 1.02
N GLY A 21 1.11 2.62 -0.24
CA GLY A 21 1.88 3.67 -0.90
C GLY A 21 1.74 5.04 -0.22
N SER A 22 0.52 5.44 0.13
CA SER A 22 0.26 6.69 0.85
C SER A 22 0.92 6.70 2.23
N PHE A 23 0.81 5.61 2.98
CA PHE A 23 1.41 5.50 4.31
C PHE A 23 2.94 5.55 4.23
N ARG A 24 3.55 4.82 3.26
CA ARG A 24 4.99 4.92 2.98
C ARG A 24 5.44 6.35 2.69
N SER A 25 4.69 7.09 1.86
CA SER A 25 4.98 8.50 1.55
C SER A 25 4.93 9.37 2.82
N ILE A 26 3.93 9.18 3.68
CA ILE A 26 3.78 9.94 4.93
C ILE A 26 4.93 9.66 5.89
N VAL A 27 5.24 8.40 6.18
CA VAL A 27 6.32 8.06 7.13
C VAL A 27 7.70 8.48 6.60
N SER A 28 7.91 8.43 5.29
CA SER A 28 9.14 8.92 4.68
C SER A 28 9.29 10.44 4.83
N LYS A 29 8.20 11.20 4.63
CA LYS A 29 8.20 12.67 4.83
C LYS A 29 8.42 13.07 6.29
N GLN A 30 8.13 12.18 7.23
CA GLN A 30 8.34 12.40 8.67
C GLN A 30 9.65 11.79 9.19
N GLU A 31 10.49 11.24 8.31
CA GLU A 31 11.75 10.57 8.70
C GLU A 31 11.56 9.37 9.65
N LEU A 32 10.39 8.73 9.59
CA LEU A 32 10.01 7.60 10.44
C LEU A 32 10.11 6.24 9.74
N SER A 33 10.64 6.17 8.51
CA SER A 33 10.69 4.94 7.72
C SER A 33 11.33 3.76 8.47
N GLU A 34 12.36 4.02 9.28
CA GLU A 34 13.04 2.97 10.06
C GLU A 34 12.21 2.44 11.23
N CYS A 35 11.15 3.13 11.62
CA CYS A 35 10.26 2.71 12.69
C CYS A 35 9.17 1.74 12.21
N PHE A 36 8.97 1.56 10.90
CA PHE A 36 7.84 0.80 10.36
C PHE A 36 8.24 -0.31 9.40
N GLU A 37 7.45 -1.38 9.40
CA GLU A 37 7.41 -2.42 8.37
C GLU A 37 6.00 -2.40 7.77
N ILE A 38 5.88 -2.19 6.47
CA ILE A 38 4.62 -1.81 5.81
C ILE A 38 4.36 -2.74 4.64
N ASP A 39 3.18 -3.35 4.61
CA ASP A 39 2.75 -4.27 3.55
C ASP A 39 1.24 -4.16 3.27
N SER A 40 0.76 -4.80 2.20
CA SER A 40 -0.66 -4.95 1.90
C SER A 40 -1.06 -6.34 1.41
N ALA A 41 -2.30 -6.75 1.73
CA ALA A 41 -2.85 -8.05 1.38
C ALA A 41 -4.32 -8.02 0.93
N GLY A 42 -4.74 -9.10 0.26
CA GLY A 42 -6.10 -9.33 -0.20
C GLY A 42 -6.76 -10.44 0.59
N THR A 43 -8.06 -10.31 0.89
CA THR A 43 -8.83 -11.42 1.48
C THR A 43 -9.12 -12.53 0.47
N HIS A 44 -9.07 -12.22 -0.83
CA HIS A 44 -9.22 -13.18 -1.92
C HIS A 44 -7.92 -13.35 -2.70
N ALA A 45 -7.75 -14.55 -3.27
CA ALA A 45 -6.57 -14.95 -4.04
C ALA A 45 -6.67 -14.68 -5.55
N TYR A 46 -7.80 -14.13 -6.05
CA TYR A 46 -8.05 -13.97 -7.50
C TYR A 46 -7.02 -13.13 -8.26
N HIS A 47 -6.25 -12.29 -7.56
CA HIS A 47 -5.31 -11.34 -8.15
C HIS A 47 -3.88 -11.50 -7.62
N ILE A 48 -3.53 -12.65 -7.05
CA ILE A 48 -2.15 -12.93 -6.65
C ILE A 48 -1.23 -12.80 -7.88
N GLY A 49 -0.16 -12.03 -7.74
CA GLY A 49 0.80 -11.76 -8.82
C GLY A 49 0.39 -10.62 -9.77
N ASN A 50 -0.85 -10.13 -9.70
CA ASN A 50 -1.27 -8.99 -10.51
C ASN A 50 -0.72 -7.68 -9.92
N PRO A 51 -0.32 -6.72 -10.77
CA PRO A 51 0.01 -5.38 -10.30
C PRO A 51 -1.26 -4.67 -9.77
N PRO A 52 -1.10 -3.57 -9.00
CA PRO A 52 -2.21 -2.68 -8.70
C PRO A 52 -2.93 -2.22 -9.97
N ASP A 53 -4.25 -2.07 -9.90
CA ASP A 53 -5.13 -1.59 -10.95
C ASP A 53 -4.61 -0.27 -11.54
N SER A 54 -4.60 -0.18 -12.87
CA SER A 54 -4.03 0.95 -13.60
C SER A 54 -4.71 2.29 -13.28
N ARG A 55 -6.00 2.29 -12.90
CA ARG A 55 -6.71 3.51 -12.47
C ARG A 55 -6.18 3.98 -11.12
N SER A 56 -5.96 3.05 -10.20
CA SER A 56 -5.36 3.31 -8.90
C SER A 56 -3.94 3.89 -9.05
N GLN A 57 -3.14 3.31 -9.94
CA GLN A 57 -1.80 3.82 -10.25
C GLN A 57 -1.83 5.25 -10.82
N GLN A 58 -2.76 5.53 -11.75
CA GLN A 58 -2.92 6.88 -12.31
C GLN A 58 -3.30 7.90 -11.23
N THR A 59 -4.25 7.56 -10.35
CA THR A 59 -4.60 8.41 -9.21
C THR A 59 -3.40 8.62 -8.29
N ALA A 60 -2.66 7.57 -7.94
CA ALA A 60 -1.46 7.69 -7.11
C ALA A 60 -0.40 8.60 -7.73
N ARG A 61 -0.15 8.50 -9.04
CA ARG A 61 0.79 9.40 -9.74
C ARG A 61 0.31 10.86 -9.77
N LYS A 62 -1.00 11.09 -9.76
CA LYS A 62 -1.59 12.44 -9.79
C LYS A 62 -1.52 13.15 -8.44
N TYR A 63 -1.62 12.41 -7.33
CA TYR A 63 -1.77 12.98 -5.98
C TYR A 63 -0.66 12.60 -4.99
N GLY A 64 0.28 11.73 -5.38
CA GLY A 64 1.36 11.19 -4.53
C GLY A 64 2.50 12.16 -4.27
#